data_AF-A0A074YB58-F1
#
_entry.id   AF-A0A074YB58-F1
#
_cell.length_a   1.000
_cell.length_b   1.000
_cell.length_c   1.000
_cell.angle_alpha   90.00
_cell.angle_beta   90.00
_cell.angle_gamma   90.00
#
_symmetry.space_group_name_H-M   'P 1'
#
loop_
_entity.id
_entity.type
_entity.pdbx_description
1 polymer ?
#
loop_
_entity_poly.entity_id
_entity_poly.type
_entity_poly.pdbx_seq_one_letter_code
_entity_poly.pdbx_strand_id
1 'polypeptide(L)'
;MDGPSRESPRQASSAEPNLFDVTIEGLDPFAGQIDFPGLDLRPDIANETGFLTSSASDVHSNQSCACLSSMYLSLDNLRAMNTFSFPSSLYCLREMLATAKSCIDCRVCPAQFLTATQNVQLLGTLLLSLAERYNRILKTINSDARIAEESNRVKTLEISGGGTLMPVHDPMGRLGSTEPLVLELIPSEWRKLAKKVVRAEVYGTSDAGRASFKSVLTTLEERQALWHKMEPTDDCPDPERRRQEMYTRNDNPICLTLAREAKKLVELFDFS
;
A
#
# COMPACT_ATOMS: atom_id res chain seq x y z
N MET A 1 54.57 44.78 -19.59
CA MET A 1 54.87 43.55 -18.84
C MET A 1 54.12 43.64 -17.51
N ASP A 2 52.79 43.62 -17.48
CA ASP A 2 51.84 42.58 -17.93
C ASP A 2 52.00 41.26 -17.15
N GLY A 3 50.99 40.94 -16.32
CA GLY A 3 50.75 39.62 -15.74
C GLY A 3 50.65 39.56 -14.21
N PRO A 4 49.81 38.68 -13.62
CA PRO A 4 48.49 39.10 -13.15
C PRO A 4 48.12 38.68 -11.71
N SER A 5 46.96 39.23 -11.31
CA SER A 5 46.14 39.00 -10.12
C SER A 5 45.99 37.56 -9.65
N ARG A 6 46.00 37.36 -8.33
CA ARG A 6 45.75 36.09 -7.64
C ARG A 6 44.34 36.10 -7.06
N GLU A 7 43.38 35.57 -7.82
CA GLU A 7 42.01 35.33 -7.37
C GLU A 7 41.91 34.00 -6.60
N SER A 8 41.16 34.03 -5.49
CA SER A 8 40.83 32.87 -4.66
C SER A 8 39.84 31.92 -5.36
N PRO A 9 40.03 30.59 -5.31
CA PRO A 9 39.02 29.65 -5.79
C PRO A 9 37.85 29.53 -4.80
N ARG A 10 36.64 29.79 -5.30
CA ARG A 10 35.36 29.50 -4.64
C ARG A 10 35.20 27.99 -4.46
N GLN A 11 34.84 27.57 -3.24
CA GLN A 11 34.37 26.22 -2.94
C GLN A 11 33.05 25.97 -3.66
N ALA A 12 33.04 25.02 -4.61
CA ALA A 12 31.82 24.42 -5.12
C ALA A 12 31.47 23.22 -4.23
N SER A 13 30.38 23.36 -3.48
CA SER A 13 29.74 22.27 -2.73
C SER A 13 29.05 21.34 -3.74
N SER A 14 29.51 20.08 -3.85
CA SER A 14 28.80 19.06 -4.61
C SER A 14 27.70 18.47 -3.74
N ALA A 15 26.46 18.94 -3.94
CA ALA A 15 25.28 18.26 -3.45
C ALA A 15 25.02 17.02 -4.35
N GLU A 16 24.93 15.85 -3.73
CA GLU A 16 24.46 14.62 -4.37
C GLU A 16 23.01 14.79 -4.86
N PRO A 17 22.63 14.31 -6.05
CA PRO A 17 21.26 14.45 -6.53
C PRO A 17 20.33 13.47 -5.82
N ASN A 18 19.25 13.99 -5.23
CA ASN A 18 18.16 13.21 -4.66
C ASN A 18 17.45 12.39 -5.74
N LEU A 19 17.40 11.07 -5.57
CA LEU A 19 16.79 10.08 -6.47
C LEU A 19 15.24 10.12 -6.50
N PHE A 20 14.61 11.22 -6.10
CA PHE A 20 13.15 11.36 -6.02
C PHE A 20 12.56 12.42 -6.96
N ASP A 21 13.34 12.98 -7.89
CA ASP A 21 12.83 13.93 -8.87
C ASP A 21 12.37 13.18 -10.13
N VAL A 22 11.13 12.68 -10.09
CA VAL A 22 10.44 12.19 -11.29
C VAL A 22 9.73 13.39 -11.91
N THR A 23 10.41 14.03 -12.87
CA THR A 23 9.80 15.05 -13.73
C THR A 23 8.76 14.37 -14.61
N ILE A 24 7.47 14.52 -14.28
CA ILE A 24 6.37 14.21 -15.22
C ILE A 24 6.22 15.39 -16.16
N GLU A 25 7.03 15.41 -17.22
CA GLU A 25 6.79 16.27 -18.38
C GLU A 25 5.85 15.54 -19.36
N GLY A 26 4.67 16.12 -19.62
CA GLY A 26 3.82 15.67 -20.73
C GLY A 26 2.31 15.55 -20.47
N LEU A 27 1.69 16.44 -19.70
CA LEU A 27 0.23 16.65 -19.74
C LEU A 27 -0.06 18.12 -20.04
N ASP A 28 -0.43 18.39 -21.29
CA ASP A 28 -0.94 19.68 -21.75
C ASP A 28 -2.24 20.05 -21.00
N PRO A 29 -2.42 21.31 -20.55
CA PRO A 29 -3.60 21.69 -19.80
C PRO A 29 -4.75 22.02 -20.75
N PHE A 30 -5.80 21.19 -20.77
CA PHE A 30 -7.10 21.60 -21.29
C PHE A 30 -7.71 22.67 -20.36
N ALA A 31 -7.32 23.92 -20.59
CA ALA A 31 -8.06 25.09 -20.12
C ALA A 31 -9.32 25.25 -20.98
N GLY A 32 -10.37 24.54 -20.61
CA GLY A 32 -11.72 24.70 -21.14
C GLY A 32 -12.67 25.00 -19.98
N GLN A 33 -13.16 26.23 -19.93
CA GLN A 33 -14.08 26.76 -18.93
C GLN A 33 -15.40 25.97 -18.93
N ILE A 34 -15.66 25.20 -17.87
CA ILE A 34 -16.98 24.57 -17.65
C ILE A 34 -17.75 25.44 -16.68
N ASP A 35 -18.79 26.08 -17.21
CA ASP A 35 -19.78 26.85 -16.47
C ASP A 35 -20.87 25.89 -15.95
N PHE A 36 -21.19 25.94 -14.66
CA PHE A 36 -22.20 25.07 -14.03
C PHE A 36 -23.37 25.91 -13.53
N PRO A 37 -24.53 25.97 -14.23
CA PRO A 37 -25.70 26.62 -13.69
C PRO A 37 -26.45 25.68 -12.72
N GLY A 38 -26.58 26.13 -11.47
CA GLY A 38 -27.70 25.89 -10.53
C GLY A 38 -28.20 24.46 -10.31
N LEU A 39 -27.67 23.77 -9.31
CA LEU A 39 -28.32 22.61 -8.67
C LEU A 39 -29.26 23.12 -7.56
N ASP A 40 -30.56 23.17 -7.86
CA ASP A 40 -31.62 23.36 -6.86
C ASP A 40 -31.84 22.01 -6.14
N LEU A 41 -31.33 21.90 -4.91
CA LEU A 41 -31.59 20.76 -4.04
C LEU A 41 -32.86 21.02 -3.24
N ARG A 42 -33.92 20.25 -3.52
CA ARG A 42 -35.13 20.20 -2.70
C ARG A 42 -35.29 18.77 -2.16
N PRO A 43 -35.45 18.56 -0.84
CA PRO A 43 -35.67 17.23 -0.29
C PRO A 43 -37.19 16.97 -0.18
N ASP A 44 -37.70 16.00 -0.94
CA ASP A 44 -39.03 15.43 -0.67
C ASP A 44 -38.87 14.14 0.14
N ILE A 45 -39.36 14.20 1.37
CA ILE A 45 -39.56 13.07 2.27
C ILE A 45 -40.92 12.44 1.92
N ALA A 46 -40.96 11.15 1.60
CA ALA A 46 -42.17 10.34 1.80
C ALA A 46 -41.89 8.83 1.85
N ASN A 47 -42.10 8.28 3.06
CA ASN A 47 -42.70 7.00 3.45
C ASN A 47 -42.04 5.64 3.17
N GLU A 48 -41.75 5.00 4.30
CA GLU A 48 -41.64 3.56 4.50
C GLU A 48 -43.00 2.84 4.35
N THR A 49 -42.97 1.61 3.82
CA THR A 49 -43.42 0.34 4.45
C THR A 49 -43.82 -0.68 3.37
N GLY A 50 -43.21 -1.87 3.40
CA GLY A 50 -43.57 -2.98 2.52
C GLY A 50 -42.79 -4.25 2.83
N PHE A 51 -43.46 -5.21 3.44
CA PHE A 51 -42.97 -6.45 4.05
C PHE A 51 -42.40 -7.50 3.09
N LEU A 52 -41.65 -8.42 3.70
CA LEU A 52 -41.03 -9.65 3.20
C LEU A 52 -41.90 -10.48 2.24
N THR A 53 -41.33 -10.86 1.09
CA THR A 53 -41.66 -12.11 0.40
C THR A 53 -40.42 -12.67 -0.27
N SER A 54 -40.06 -13.90 0.10
CA SER A 54 -39.02 -14.69 -0.54
C SER A 54 -39.58 -15.31 -1.82
N SER A 55 -38.95 -15.01 -2.94
CA SER A 55 -39.00 -15.83 -4.15
C SER A 55 -37.64 -15.73 -4.85
N ALA A 56 -36.96 -16.86 -4.98
CA ALA A 56 -35.72 -17.00 -5.71
C ALA A 56 -36.00 -16.84 -7.22
N SER A 57 -35.66 -15.66 -7.74
CA SER A 57 -35.44 -15.37 -9.15
C SER A 57 -34.35 -14.31 -9.21
N ASP A 58 -33.31 -14.55 -10.00
CA ASP A 58 -32.14 -13.70 -10.24
C ASP A 58 -32.42 -12.18 -10.12
N VAL A 59 -32.13 -11.64 -8.93
CA VAL A 59 -31.90 -10.20 -8.77
C VAL A 59 -30.42 -10.03 -9.04
N HIS A 60 -30.06 -9.55 -10.24
CA HIS A 60 -28.82 -8.80 -10.41
C HIS A 60 -28.93 -7.58 -9.48
N SER A 61 -28.66 -7.79 -8.19
CA SER A 61 -28.43 -6.71 -7.25
C SER A 61 -27.30 -5.91 -7.88
N ASN A 62 -27.48 -4.61 -8.07
CA ASN A 62 -26.40 -3.69 -8.44
C ASN A 62 -25.24 -3.93 -7.47
N GLN A 63 -24.28 -4.79 -7.85
CA GLN A 63 -23.23 -5.23 -6.95
C GLN A 63 -22.29 -4.03 -6.79
N SER A 64 -22.39 -3.34 -5.65
CA SER A 64 -21.48 -2.27 -5.28
C SER A 64 -20.42 -2.82 -4.33
N CYS A 65 -19.24 -2.21 -4.33
CA CYS A 65 -18.16 -2.54 -3.39
C CYS A 65 -17.65 -1.28 -2.71
N ALA A 66 -17.11 -1.43 -1.49
CA ALA A 66 -16.56 -0.32 -0.71
C ALA A 66 -15.06 -0.07 -0.97
N CYS A 67 -14.46 -0.75 -1.97
CA CYS A 67 -13.01 -0.77 -2.18
C CYS A 67 -12.40 0.63 -2.32
N LEU A 68 -13.07 1.54 -3.03
CA LEU A 68 -12.62 2.91 -3.20
C LEU A 68 -12.45 3.61 -1.85
N SER A 69 -13.50 3.61 -1.02
CA SER A 69 -13.50 4.20 0.30
C SER A 69 -12.49 3.53 1.24
N SER A 70 -12.40 2.19 1.22
CA SER A 70 -11.45 1.43 2.04
C SER A 70 -10.00 1.77 1.70
N MET A 71 -9.68 1.96 0.41
CA MET A 71 -8.34 2.37 -0.02
C MET A 71 -8.00 3.80 0.39
N TYR A 72 -8.95 4.74 0.26
CA TYR A 72 -8.73 6.11 0.71
C TYR A 72 -8.51 6.19 2.23
N LEU A 73 -9.32 5.48 3.02
CA LEU A 73 -9.13 5.42 4.46
C LEU A 73 -7.77 4.79 4.81
N SER A 74 -7.36 3.75 4.08
CA SER A 74 -6.04 3.12 4.29
C SER A 74 -4.90 4.08 3.99
N LEU A 75 -5.00 4.85 2.91
CA LEU A 75 -4.03 5.89 2.57
C LEU A 75 -3.98 7.00 3.61
N ASP A 76 -5.14 7.43 4.12
CA ASP A 76 -5.22 8.43 5.18
C ASP A 76 -4.54 7.94 6.47
N ASN A 77 -4.82 6.71 6.88
CA ASN A 77 -4.15 6.08 8.02
C ASN A 77 -2.62 5.99 7.81
N LEU A 78 -2.15 5.63 6.62
CA LEU A 78 -0.72 5.62 6.31
C LEU A 78 -0.11 7.03 6.33
N ARG A 79 -0.84 8.06 5.91
CA ARG A 79 -0.39 9.46 5.99
C ARG A 79 -0.30 9.94 7.43
N ALA A 80 -1.24 9.54 8.28
CA ALA A 80 -1.24 9.86 9.71
C ALA A 80 -0.11 9.13 10.49
N MET A 81 0.42 8.03 9.95
CA MET A 81 1.58 7.32 10.51
C MET A 81 2.87 8.15 10.36
N ASN A 82 3.12 9.02 11.33
CA ASN A 82 4.31 9.89 11.39
C ASN A 82 5.41 9.35 12.31
N THR A 83 5.08 8.42 13.20
CA THR A 83 6.01 7.77 14.12
C THR A 83 6.23 6.32 13.72
N PHE A 84 7.48 5.90 13.74
CA PHE A 84 7.89 4.56 13.37
C PHE A 84 8.53 3.90 14.58
N SER A 85 8.00 2.76 15.00
CA SER A 85 8.55 1.96 16.09
C SER A 85 8.38 0.48 15.77
N PHE A 86 9.44 -0.29 16.01
CA PHE A 86 9.39 -1.74 15.88
C PHE A 86 9.03 -2.37 17.23
N PRO A 87 8.10 -3.35 17.29
CA PRO A 87 7.35 -3.95 16.18
C PRO A 87 6.01 -3.28 15.86
N SER A 88 5.54 -2.31 16.66
CA SER A 88 4.17 -1.79 16.61
C SER A 88 3.73 -1.24 15.25
N SER A 89 4.61 -0.53 14.53
CA SER A 89 4.28 0.00 13.20
C SER A 89 3.95 -1.11 12.18
N LEU A 90 4.49 -2.32 12.35
CA LEU A 90 4.18 -3.44 11.46
C LEU A 90 2.71 -3.86 11.58
N TYR A 91 2.08 -3.74 12.74
CA TYR A 91 0.66 -4.06 12.92
C TYR A 91 -0.23 -3.23 11.98
N CYS A 92 0.00 -1.92 11.94
CA CYS A 92 -0.76 -1.05 11.05
C CYS A 92 -0.49 -1.35 9.56
N LEU A 93 0.77 -1.61 9.16
CA LEU A 93 1.07 -1.97 7.76
C LEU A 93 0.38 -3.26 7.34
N ARG A 94 0.25 -4.23 8.26
CA ARG A 94 -0.44 -5.50 8.02
C ARG A 94 -1.93 -5.32 7.78
N GLU A 95 -2.59 -4.46 8.55
CA GLU A 95 -4.01 -4.15 8.35
C GLU A 95 -4.24 -3.51 6.97
N MET A 96 -3.40 -2.53 6.60
CA MET A 96 -3.51 -1.87 5.30
C MET A 96 -3.20 -2.82 4.15
N LEU A 97 -2.26 -3.74 4.33
CA LEU A 97 -1.96 -4.79 3.36
C LEU A 97 -3.13 -5.77 3.20
N ALA A 98 -3.81 -6.13 4.30
CA ALA A 98 -5.01 -6.97 4.25
C ALA A 98 -6.15 -6.26 3.49
N THR A 99 -6.35 -4.96 3.72
CA THR A 99 -7.31 -4.14 2.95
C THR A 99 -6.96 -4.12 1.46
N ALA A 100 -5.69 -3.89 1.12
CA ALA A 100 -5.23 -3.90 -0.27
C ALA A 100 -5.49 -5.26 -0.93
N LYS A 101 -5.18 -6.36 -0.24
CA LYS A 101 -5.45 -7.71 -0.71
C LYS A 101 -6.95 -7.94 -0.96
N SER A 102 -7.81 -7.56 -0.01
CA SER A 102 -9.27 -7.67 -0.16
C SER A 102 -9.77 -6.90 -1.40
N CYS A 103 -9.22 -5.71 -1.66
CA CYS A 103 -9.57 -4.92 -2.84
C CYS A 103 -9.06 -5.53 -4.16
N ILE A 104 -7.92 -6.22 -4.13
CA ILE A 104 -7.38 -6.97 -5.29
C ILE A 104 -8.24 -8.18 -5.61
N ASP A 105 -8.71 -8.89 -4.58
CA ASP A 105 -9.56 -10.08 -4.70
C ASP A 105 -11.02 -9.72 -5.07
N CYS A 106 -11.37 -8.43 -5.09
CA CYS A 106 -12.71 -7.95 -5.39
C CYS A 106 -13.10 -8.22 -6.86
N ARG A 107 -14.23 -8.91 -7.05
CA ARG A 107 -14.78 -9.23 -8.38
C ARG A 107 -15.64 -8.12 -9.00
N VAL A 108 -16.06 -7.14 -8.20
CA VAL A 108 -16.87 -6.00 -8.64
C VAL A 108 -15.99 -4.94 -9.33
N CYS A 109 -14.84 -4.59 -8.72
CA CYS A 109 -13.90 -3.60 -9.25
C CYS A 109 -13.55 -3.77 -10.75
N PRO A 110 -13.23 -4.98 -11.26
CA PRO A 110 -12.85 -5.16 -12.67
C PRO A 110 -14.02 -5.13 -13.66
N ALA A 111 -15.28 -5.12 -13.20
CA ALA A 111 -16.46 -5.32 -14.05
C ALA A 111 -16.83 -4.12 -14.92
N GLN A 112 -16.34 -2.92 -14.59
CA GLN A 112 -16.55 -1.69 -15.36
C GLN A 112 -15.20 -1.03 -15.67
N PHE A 113 -15.10 -0.36 -16.81
CA PHE A 113 -13.85 0.24 -17.26
C PHE A 113 -13.33 1.28 -16.26
N LEU A 114 -14.22 2.16 -15.79
CA LEU A 114 -13.86 3.26 -14.88
C LEU A 114 -13.37 2.72 -13.53
N THR A 115 -14.12 1.82 -12.91
CA THR A 115 -13.74 1.26 -11.60
C THR A 115 -12.48 0.41 -11.70
N ALA A 116 -12.30 -0.33 -12.79
CA ALA A 116 -11.10 -1.13 -13.00
C ALA A 116 -9.84 -0.26 -13.07
N THR A 117 -9.92 0.86 -13.79
CA THR A 117 -8.81 1.79 -14.02
C THR A 117 -8.54 2.69 -12.82
N GLN A 118 -9.57 3.22 -12.17
CA GLN A 118 -9.41 4.08 -10.98
C GLN A 118 -8.88 3.26 -9.79
N ASN A 119 -9.47 2.10 -9.54
CA ASN A 119 -9.12 1.32 -8.35
C ASN A 119 -7.71 0.72 -8.45
N VAL A 120 -7.26 0.34 -9.65
CA VAL A 120 -5.88 -0.16 -9.83
C VAL A 120 -4.84 0.95 -9.61
N GLN A 121 -5.10 2.18 -10.06
CA GLN A 121 -4.22 3.33 -9.81
C GLN A 121 -4.12 3.63 -8.31
N LEU A 122 -5.28 3.62 -7.61
CA LEU A 122 -5.32 3.85 -6.17
C LEU A 122 -4.63 2.71 -5.39
N LEU A 123 -4.84 1.45 -5.79
CA LEU A 123 -4.11 0.29 -5.26
C LEU A 123 -2.60 0.44 -5.45
N GLY A 124 -2.16 0.82 -6.65
CA GLY A 124 -0.75 1.06 -6.93
C GLY A 124 -0.16 2.14 -6.01
N THR A 125 -0.89 3.22 -5.77
CA THR A 125 -0.49 4.30 -4.86
C THR A 125 -0.41 3.81 -3.40
N LEU A 126 -1.39 3.02 -2.96
CA LEU A 126 -1.42 2.42 -1.63
C LEU A 126 -0.23 1.48 -1.41
N LEU A 127 0.06 0.60 -2.38
CA LEU A 127 1.19 -0.33 -2.29
C LEU A 127 2.53 0.40 -2.35
N LEU A 128 2.68 1.44 -3.17
CA LEU A 128 3.88 2.27 -3.19
C LEU A 128 4.10 2.96 -1.83
N SER A 129 3.04 3.47 -1.23
CA SER A 129 3.07 4.06 0.11
C SER A 129 3.46 3.03 1.16
N LEU A 130 2.93 1.80 1.08
CA LEU A 130 3.33 0.70 1.96
C LEU A 130 4.82 0.37 1.83
N ALA A 131 5.35 0.31 0.61
CA ALA A 131 6.78 0.08 0.38
C ALA A 131 7.64 1.16 1.06
N GLU A 132 7.26 2.43 0.92
CA GLU A 132 7.94 3.54 1.58
C GLU A 132 7.94 3.39 3.11
N ARG A 133 6.80 3.00 3.70
CA ARG A 133 6.67 2.82 5.15
C ARG A 133 7.49 1.63 5.67
N TYR A 134 7.54 0.51 4.95
CA TYR A 134 8.44 -0.60 5.28
C TYR A 134 9.91 -0.15 5.29
N ASN A 135 10.33 0.63 4.30
CA ASN A 135 11.68 1.18 4.24
C ASN A 135 11.99 2.10 5.43
N ARG A 136 11.02 2.95 5.84
CA ARG A 136 11.18 3.78 7.04
C ARG A 136 11.36 2.95 8.31
N ILE A 137 10.59 1.88 8.47
CA ILE A 137 10.75 0.97 9.62
C ILE A 137 12.16 0.37 9.65
N LEU A 138 12.69 -0.08 8.51
CA LEU A 138 14.07 -0.59 8.41
C LEU A 138 15.10 0.47 8.83
N LYS A 139 14.94 1.72 8.35
CA LYS A 139 15.80 2.84 8.75
C LYS A 139 15.72 3.14 10.25
N THR A 140 14.52 3.12 10.83
CA THR A 140 14.33 3.30 12.27
C THR A 140 15.00 2.18 13.07
N ILE A 141 14.85 0.92 12.66
CA ILE A 141 15.53 -0.22 13.31
C ILE A 141 17.06 0.00 13.32
N ASN A 142 17.62 0.44 12.19
CA ASN A 142 19.06 0.75 12.10
C ASN A 142 19.46 1.88 13.07
N SER A 143 18.69 2.97 13.10
CA SER A 143 18.94 4.11 13.99
C SER A 143 18.84 3.73 15.46
N ASP A 144 17.79 3.00 15.84
CA ASP A 144 17.55 2.53 17.21
C ASP A 144 18.68 1.65 17.73
N ALA A 145 19.17 0.74 16.89
CA ALA A 145 20.28 -0.12 17.23
C ALA A 145 21.56 0.69 17.44
N ARG A 146 21.87 1.63 16.54
CA ARG A 146 23.04 2.50 16.66
C ARG A 146 23.02 3.34 17.94
N ILE A 147 21.88 3.97 18.25
CA ILE A 147 21.72 4.76 19.48
C ILE A 147 21.94 3.91 20.74
N ALA A 148 21.46 2.66 20.73
CA ALA A 148 21.66 1.73 21.83
C ALA A 148 23.12 1.26 21.96
N GLU A 149 23.82 1.05 20.84
CA GLU A 149 25.26 0.76 20.81
C GLU A 149 26.06 1.91 21.41
N GLU A 150 25.80 3.15 20.96
CA GLU A 150 26.47 4.36 21.46
C GLU A 150 26.20 4.60 22.96
N SER A 151 25.00 4.25 23.42
CA SER A 151 24.59 4.40 24.83
C SER A 151 24.96 3.19 25.71
N ASN A 152 25.58 2.15 25.13
CA ASN A 152 25.88 0.86 25.78
C ASN A 152 24.65 0.25 26.50
N ARG A 153 23.48 0.32 25.84
CA ARG A 153 22.20 -0.22 26.35
C ARG A 153 21.80 -1.47 25.57
N VAL A 154 21.12 -2.38 26.24
CA VAL A 154 20.43 -3.51 25.60
C VAL A 154 19.11 -3.05 24.97
N LYS A 155 18.62 -3.82 23.99
CA LYS A 155 17.30 -3.62 23.39
C LYS A 155 16.38 -4.75 23.80
N THR A 156 15.16 -4.38 24.15
CA THR A 156 14.13 -5.33 24.52
C THR A 156 13.23 -5.63 23.32
N LEU A 157 12.87 -6.89 23.14
CA LEU A 157 11.85 -7.34 22.21
C LEU A 157 10.76 -8.09 22.96
N GLU A 158 9.55 -7.57 22.90
CA GLU A 158 8.37 -8.23 23.47
C GLU A 158 7.71 -9.09 22.38
N ILE A 159 7.58 -10.38 22.66
CA ILE A 159 6.89 -11.35 21.83
C ILE A 159 5.59 -11.71 22.55
N SER A 160 4.52 -11.01 22.18
CA SER A 160 3.17 -11.39 22.57
C SER A 160 2.69 -12.47 21.60
N GLY A 161 2.31 -13.64 22.13
CA GLY A 161 1.72 -14.73 21.33
C GLY A 161 0.44 -14.24 20.65
N GLY A 162 0.49 -14.06 19.34
CA GLY A 162 -0.61 -13.47 18.58
C GLY A 162 -1.64 -14.49 18.12
N GLY A 163 -2.88 -14.36 18.58
CA GLY A 163 -4.06 -14.48 17.72
C GLY A 163 -5.12 -15.53 18.08
N THR A 164 -6.19 -15.11 18.76
CA THR A 164 -7.57 -15.19 18.25
C THR A 164 -8.46 -14.30 19.13
N LEU A 165 -9.14 -13.35 18.49
CA LEU A 165 -10.33 -12.69 19.01
C LEU A 165 -11.44 -13.74 19.14
N MET A 166 -11.56 -14.35 20.32
CA MET A 166 -12.83 -14.86 20.83
C MET A 166 -12.76 -14.73 22.35
N PRO A 167 -13.67 -14.00 23.02
CA PRO A 167 -13.94 -14.28 24.41
C PRO A 167 -14.60 -15.66 24.43
N VAL A 168 -13.79 -16.72 24.56
CA VAL A 168 -14.31 -17.99 25.03
C VAL A 168 -14.84 -17.67 26.43
N HIS A 169 -16.16 -17.66 26.54
CA HIS A 169 -16.86 -17.58 27.80
C HIS A 169 -16.55 -18.90 28.53
N ASP A 170 -15.37 -18.98 29.14
CA ASP A 170 -14.97 -20.12 29.94
C ASP A 170 -15.79 -20.04 31.23
N PRO A 171 -16.69 -21.00 31.52
CA PRO A 171 -17.54 -20.95 32.71
C PRO A 171 -16.76 -21.14 34.01
N MET A 172 -15.43 -21.28 33.96
CA MET A 172 -14.60 -21.65 35.10
C MET A 172 -13.30 -20.82 35.16
N GLY A 173 -13.43 -19.51 35.32
CA GLY A 173 -12.60 -18.68 36.20
C GLY A 173 -11.07 -18.84 36.20
N ARG A 174 -10.42 -19.22 35.09
CA ARG A 174 -8.95 -19.26 35.00
C ARG A 174 -8.46 -18.13 34.11
N LEU A 175 -7.93 -17.09 34.75
CA LEU A 175 -7.27 -15.97 34.10
C LEU A 175 -6.02 -16.48 33.36
N GLY A 176 -6.17 -16.81 32.08
CA GLY A 176 -5.04 -17.13 31.20
C GLY A 176 -4.26 -15.88 30.85
N SER A 177 -3.60 -15.28 31.84
CA SER A 177 -2.66 -14.18 31.61
C SER A 177 -1.46 -14.76 30.86
N THR A 178 -1.52 -14.69 29.53
CA THR A 178 -0.36 -15.02 28.70
C THR A 178 0.61 -13.85 28.85
N GLU A 179 1.52 -13.96 29.80
CA GLU A 179 2.59 -12.97 29.96
C GLU A 179 3.42 -12.89 28.67
N PRO A 180 3.74 -11.68 28.19
CA PRO A 180 4.54 -11.52 26.99
C PRO A 180 5.96 -12.06 27.25
N LEU A 181 6.51 -12.80 26.29
CA LEU A 181 7.90 -13.22 26.35
C LEU A 181 8.78 -12.01 26.05
N VAL A 182 9.59 -11.59 27.02
CA VAL A 182 10.48 -10.43 26.89
C VAL A 182 11.91 -10.91 26.67
N LEU A 183 12.52 -10.54 25.53
CA LEU A 183 13.90 -10.87 25.20
C LEU A 183 14.78 -9.62 25.31
N GLU A 184 15.82 -9.68 26.14
CA GLU A 184 16.88 -8.68 26.16
C GLU A 184 18.01 -9.11 25.23
N LEU A 185 18.36 -8.25 24.28
CA LEU A 185 19.32 -8.55 23.22
C LEU A 185 20.36 -7.44 23.13
N ILE A 186 21.59 -7.80 22.76
CA ILE A 186 22.56 -6.79 22.34
C ILE A 186 22.04 -6.09 21.07
N PRO A 187 22.32 -4.80 20.87
CA PRO A 187 21.72 -4.03 19.79
C PRO A 187 21.91 -4.64 18.38
N SER A 188 23.06 -5.26 18.14
CA SER A 188 23.38 -5.87 16.85
C SER A 188 22.56 -7.14 16.58
N GLU A 189 22.26 -7.94 17.60
CA GLU A 189 21.37 -9.10 17.51
C GLU A 189 19.92 -8.68 17.37
N TRP A 190 19.49 -7.69 18.16
CA TRP A 190 18.15 -7.11 18.05
C TRP A 190 17.88 -6.58 16.64
N ARG A 191 18.83 -5.82 16.06
CA ARG A 191 18.73 -5.32 14.68
C ARG A 191 18.57 -6.46 13.68
N LYS A 192 19.40 -7.50 13.77
CA LYS A 192 19.34 -8.66 12.87
C LYS A 192 17.99 -9.37 12.99
N LEU A 193 17.48 -9.56 14.20
CA LEU A 193 16.20 -10.20 14.44
C LEU A 193 15.04 -9.34 13.91
N ALA A 194 15.03 -8.04 14.19
CA ALA A 194 14.02 -7.11 13.72
C ALA A 194 13.97 -7.05 12.19
N LYS A 195 15.14 -6.93 11.52
CA LYS A 195 15.22 -6.98 10.05
C LYS A 195 14.70 -8.31 9.48
N LYS A 196 14.98 -9.45 10.13
CA LYS A 196 14.42 -10.75 9.73
C LYS A 196 12.90 -10.78 9.82
N VAL A 197 12.31 -10.18 10.86
CA VAL A 197 10.84 -10.07 10.99
C VAL A 197 10.27 -9.23 9.84
N VAL A 198 10.85 -8.06 9.56
CA VAL A 198 10.40 -7.23 8.42
C VAL A 198 10.57 -7.97 7.09
N ARG A 199 11.67 -8.71 6.92
CA ARG A 199 11.91 -9.53 5.72
C ARG A 199 10.82 -10.58 5.54
N ALA A 200 10.40 -11.23 6.63
CA ALA A 200 9.31 -12.21 6.61
C ALA A 200 7.96 -11.57 6.24
N GLU A 201 7.66 -10.35 6.69
CA GLU A 201 6.44 -9.64 6.26
C GLU A 201 6.47 -9.29 4.76
N VAL A 202 7.65 -8.89 4.26
CA VAL A 202 7.82 -8.45 2.88
C VAL A 202 7.84 -9.63 1.90
N TYR A 203 8.63 -10.66 2.17
CA TYR A 203 8.84 -11.79 1.27
C TYR A 203 7.97 -13.01 1.60
N GLY A 204 7.41 -13.06 2.80
CA GLY A 204 6.69 -14.22 3.31
C GLY A 204 7.61 -15.13 4.13
N THR A 205 6.97 -16.01 4.89
CA THR A 205 7.61 -17.17 5.50
C THR A 205 7.37 -18.40 4.62
N SER A 206 8.03 -19.51 4.92
CA SER A 206 7.74 -20.79 4.26
C SER A 206 6.34 -21.32 4.55
N ASP A 207 5.64 -20.75 5.54
CA ASP A 207 4.28 -21.11 5.91
C ASP A 207 3.27 -20.20 5.18
N ALA A 208 2.32 -20.83 4.47
CA ALA A 208 1.45 -20.17 3.48
C ALA A 208 0.28 -19.38 4.08
N GLY A 209 0.19 -19.28 5.42
CA GLY A 209 -1.00 -18.75 6.10
C GLY A 209 -1.26 -17.25 5.89
N ARG A 210 -0.26 -16.44 5.50
CA ARG A 210 -0.40 -14.98 5.36
C ARG A 210 0.18 -14.47 4.04
N ALA A 211 -0.58 -13.60 3.37
CA ALA A 211 -0.09 -12.88 2.21
C ALA A 211 1.05 -11.93 2.59
N SER A 212 2.22 -12.14 1.98
CA SER A 212 3.36 -11.22 2.08
C SER A 212 3.17 -10.01 1.18
N PHE A 213 3.85 -8.91 1.49
CA PHE A 213 3.77 -7.71 0.65
C PHE A 213 4.13 -7.97 -0.81
N LYS A 214 5.19 -8.75 -1.06
CA LYS A 214 5.60 -9.17 -2.41
C LYS A 214 4.55 -10.03 -3.11
N SER A 215 3.86 -10.92 -2.38
CA SER A 215 2.78 -11.72 -2.95
C SER A 215 1.62 -10.82 -3.40
N VAL A 216 1.22 -9.84 -2.60
CA VAL A 216 0.13 -8.91 -2.93
C VAL A 216 0.47 -8.05 -4.14
N LEU A 217 1.70 -7.55 -4.25
CA LEU A 217 2.19 -6.84 -5.44
C LEU A 217 2.11 -7.72 -6.70
N THR A 218 2.48 -8.98 -6.57
CA THR A 218 2.43 -9.94 -7.68
C THR A 218 0.99 -10.24 -8.10
N THR A 219 0.09 -10.46 -7.13
CA THR A 219 -1.33 -10.69 -7.40
C THR A 219 -2.00 -9.49 -8.08
N LEU A 220 -1.67 -8.25 -7.70
CA LEU A 220 -2.18 -7.05 -8.39
C LEU A 220 -1.76 -7.04 -9.86
N GLU A 221 -0.48 -7.30 -10.15
CA GLU A 221 0.03 -7.31 -11.51
C GLU A 221 -0.63 -8.41 -12.35
N GLU A 222 -0.71 -9.62 -11.82
CA GLU A 222 -1.36 -10.75 -12.48
C GLU A 222 -2.83 -10.45 -12.76
N ARG A 223 -3.58 -9.97 -11.76
CA ARG A 223 -5.00 -9.62 -11.90
C ARG A 223 -5.20 -8.54 -12.96
N GLN A 224 -4.37 -7.51 -12.99
CA GLN A 224 -4.51 -6.43 -13.96
C GLN A 224 -4.04 -6.86 -15.36
N ALA A 225 -2.98 -7.66 -15.48
CA ALA A 225 -2.55 -8.24 -16.76
C ALA A 225 -3.62 -9.16 -17.34
N LEU A 226 -4.30 -9.95 -16.51
CA LEU A 226 -5.44 -10.77 -16.93
C LEU A 226 -6.62 -9.89 -17.40
N TRP A 227 -6.93 -8.80 -16.69
CA TRP A 227 -7.99 -7.87 -17.10
C TRP A 227 -7.74 -7.24 -18.49
N HIS A 228 -6.48 -7.02 -18.87
CA HIS A 228 -6.12 -6.57 -20.22
C HIS A 228 -6.29 -7.64 -21.30
N LYS A 229 -6.26 -8.92 -20.95
CA LYS A 229 -6.53 -10.05 -21.87
C LYS A 229 -8.00 -10.35 -22.05
N MET A 230 -8.84 -9.91 -21.11
CA MET A 230 -10.29 -10.12 -21.17
C MET A 230 -10.93 -9.22 -22.23
N GLU A 231 -12.09 -9.65 -22.74
CA GLU A 231 -12.89 -8.82 -23.62
C GLU A 231 -13.19 -7.46 -22.94
N PRO A 232 -13.00 -6.33 -23.63
CA PRO A 232 -13.40 -5.03 -23.13
C PRO A 232 -14.86 -5.03 -22.69
N THR A 233 -15.11 -4.33 -21.58
CA THR A 233 -16.46 -4.08 -21.10
C THR A 233 -17.19 -3.13 -22.05
N ASP A 234 -18.52 -3.21 -22.12
CA ASP A 234 -19.33 -2.40 -23.03
C ASP A 234 -19.16 -0.88 -22.81
N ASP A 235 -18.79 -0.47 -21.60
CA ASP A 235 -18.51 0.91 -21.21
C ASP A 235 -17.07 1.37 -21.56
N CYS A 236 -16.26 0.53 -22.20
CA CYS A 236 -14.90 0.88 -22.58
C CYS A 236 -14.91 1.92 -23.72
N PRO A 237 -14.31 3.12 -23.53
CA PRO A 237 -14.37 4.18 -24.54
C PRO A 237 -13.72 3.84 -25.88
N ASP A 238 -12.69 2.99 -25.85
CA ASP A 238 -11.95 2.55 -27.04
C ASP A 238 -11.54 1.08 -26.88
N PRO A 239 -12.44 0.14 -27.21
CA PRO A 239 -12.22 -1.28 -26.99
C PRO A 239 -11.14 -1.86 -27.90
N GLU A 240 -10.99 -1.34 -29.13
CA GLU A 240 -9.94 -1.78 -30.05
C GLU A 240 -8.55 -1.41 -29.53
N ARG A 241 -8.40 -0.17 -29.05
CA ARG A 241 -7.16 0.25 -28.41
C ARG A 241 -6.86 -0.60 -27.17
N ARG A 242 -7.86 -0.88 -26.31
CA ARG A 242 -7.66 -1.73 -25.13
C ARG A 242 -7.17 -3.13 -25.52
N ARG A 243 -7.76 -3.74 -26.57
CA ARG A 243 -7.30 -5.03 -27.12
C ARG A 243 -5.84 -4.95 -27.56
N GLN A 244 -5.46 -3.86 -28.23
CA GLN A 244 -4.12 -3.70 -28.78
C GLN A 244 -3.06 -3.31 -27.73
N GLU A 245 -3.43 -2.58 -26.68
CA GLU A 245 -2.51 -2.05 -25.66
C GLU A 245 -1.65 -3.11 -24.98
N MET A 246 -2.15 -4.35 -24.87
CA MET A 246 -1.36 -5.46 -24.36
C MET A 246 -0.34 -6.02 -25.38
N TYR A 247 -0.62 -5.92 -26.68
CA TYR A 247 0.19 -6.52 -27.74
C TYR A 247 1.20 -5.56 -28.38
N THR A 248 0.96 -4.24 -28.36
CA THR A 248 1.81 -3.25 -29.06
C THR A 248 2.67 -2.39 -28.17
N ARG A 249 2.23 -2.11 -26.94
CA ARG A 249 2.89 -1.12 -26.09
C ARG A 249 3.81 -1.78 -25.09
N ASN A 250 5.03 -2.13 -25.52
CA ASN A 250 6.21 -2.42 -24.69
C ASN A 250 5.87 -2.75 -23.21
N ASP A 251 5.11 -3.83 -23.00
CA ASP A 251 4.55 -4.39 -21.75
C ASP A 251 4.05 -3.45 -20.61
N ASN A 252 3.85 -2.15 -20.81
CA ASN A 252 3.64 -1.17 -19.73
C ASN A 252 2.34 -0.37 -19.86
N PRO A 253 1.16 -0.97 -19.60
CA PRO A 253 -0.04 -0.18 -19.38
C PRO A 253 0.11 0.63 -18.08
N ILE A 254 -0.38 1.87 -18.08
CA ILE A 254 -0.19 2.84 -16.98
C ILE A 254 -0.68 2.29 -15.64
N CYS A 255 -1.76 1.50 -15.67
CA CYS A 255 -2.34 0.83 -14.51
C CYS A 255 -1.39 -0.13 -13.78
N LEU A 256 -0.35 -0.64 -14.47
CA LEU A 256 0.65 -1.54 -13.90
C LEU A 256 1.93 -0.81 -13.43
N THR A 257 2.15 0.42 -13.88
CA THR A 257 3.40 1.16 -13.60
C THR A 257 3.65 1.29 -12.10
N LEU A 258 2.65 1.73 -11.32
CA LEU A 258 2.82 1.95 -9.88
C LEU A 258 3.11 0.65 -9.10
N ALA A 259 2.48 -0.47 -9.49
CA ALA A 259 2.75 -1.77 -8.88
C ALA A 259 4.20 -2.23 -9.14
N ARG A 260 4.68 -2.03 -10.37
CA ARG A 260 6.05 -2.36 -10.77
C ARG A 260 7.09 -1.47 -10.08
N GLU A 261 6.83 -0.17 -9.95
CA GLU A 261 7.69 0.73 -9.19
C GLU A 261 7.75 0.34 -7.71
N ALA A 262 6.63 -0.05 -7.10
CA ALA A 262 6.62 -0.56 -5.74
C ALA A 262 7.45 -1.85 -5.58
N LYS A 263 7.46 -2.75 -6.57
CA LYS A 263 8.36 -3.92 -6.59
C LYS A 263 9.83 -3.52 -6.65
N LYS A 264 10.19 -2.58 -7.52
CA LYS A 264 11.57 -2.07 -7.60
C LYS A 264 12.03 -1.47 -6.27
N LEU A 265 11.16 -0.73 -5.58
CA LEU A 265 11.49 -0.20 -4.24
C LEU A 265 11.78 -1.32 -3.22
N VAL A 266 11.02 -2.42 -3.26
CA VAL A 266 11.25 -3.58 -2.36
C VAL A 266 12.62 -4.21 -2.57
N GLU A 267 13.14 -4.19 -3.81
CA GLU A 267 14.48 -4.70 -4.13
C GLU A 267 15.61 -3.84 -3.53
N LEU A 268 15.33 -2.57 -3.25
CA LEU A 268 16.27 -1.62 -2.65
C LEU A 268 16.30 -1.68 -1.11
N PHE A 269 15.48 -2.52 -0.48
CA PHE A 269 15.41 -2.60 0.97
C PHE A 269 16.68 -3.20 1.57
N ASP A 270 17.26 -2.50 2.55
CA ASP A 270 18.41 -2.98 3.31
C ASP A 270 18.00 -3.97 4.42
N PHE A 271 18.15 -5.25 4.12
CA PHE A 271 17.97 -6.35 5.08
C PHE A 271 19.29 -6.89 5.66
N SER A 272 20.42 -6.27 5.33
CA SER A 272 21.76 -6.75 5.75
C SER A 272 22.08 -6.49 7.21
#